data_AF-A0A6S7KC88-F1
#
_entry.id   AF-A0A6S7KC88-F1
#
_cell.length_a   1.000
_cell.length_b   1.000
_cell.length_c   1.000
_cell.angle_alpha   90.00
_cell.angle_beta   90.00
_cell.angle_gamma   90.00
#
_symmetry.space_group_name_H-M   'P 1'
#
loop_
_entity.id
_entity.type
_entity.pdbx_description
1 polymer ?
#
loop_
_entity_poly.entity_id
_entity_poly.type
_entity_poly.pdbx_seq_one_letter_code
_entity_poly.pdbx_strand_id
1 'polypeptide(L)' 'VPSLKTNIIAESRETSYESCGLKCAENRFCVAVNYKKKAAWNESNCQLTNSTARKFVNISSEKERVWTFIKVNVDRSQV' A
#
# COMPACT_ATOMS: atom_id res chain seq x y z
N VAL A 1 -2.13 -10.40 19.20
CA VAL A 1 -1.72 -9.51 18.09
C VAL A 1 -2.61 -9.83 16.89
N PRO A 2 -3.62 -9.03 16.54
CA PRO A 2 -4.52 -9.41 15.46
C PRO A 2 -3.73 -9.40 14.15
N SER A 3 -3.86 -10.49 13.40
CA SER A 3 -3.09 -10.79 12.19
C SER A 3 -3.20 -9.68 11.15
N LEU A 4 -2.07 -9.28 10.56
CA LEU A 4 -1.96 -8.32 9.44
C LEU A 4 -2.88 -8.58 8.23
N LYS A 5 -3.52 -9.75 8.13
CA LYS A 5 -4.18 -10.25 6.92
C LYS A 5 -5.63 -9.80 6.69
N THR A 6 -6.34 -9.21 7.67
CA THR A 6 -7.80 -9.01 7.53
C THR A 6 -8.22 -7.83 6.64
N ASN A 7 -7.31 -6.93 6.28
CA ASN A 7 -7.64 -5.71 5.54
C ASN A 7 -6.86 -5.56 4.21
N ILE A 8 -6.10 -6.59 3.81
CA ILE A 8 -5.40 -6.60 2.52
C ILE A 8 -6.38 -7.13 1.47
N ILE A 9 -6.64 -6.33 0.45
CA ILE A 9 -7.62 -6.66 -0.61
C ILE A 9 -6.95 -7.09 -1.92
N ALA A 10 -5.66 -6.79 -2.09
CA ALA A 10 -4.85 -7.27 -3.20
C ALA A 10 -3.36 -7.16 -2.85
N GLU A 11 -2.54 -8.00 -3.45
CA GLU A 11 -1.08 -7.96 -3.36
C GLU A 11 -0.46 -8.05 -4.75
N SER A 12 0.60 -7.28 -4.99
CA SER A 12 1.31 -7.29 -6.27
C SER A 12 2.79 -6.94 -6.09
N ARG A 13 3.55 -7.11 -7.18
CA ARG A 13 4.87 -6.51 -7.33
C ARG A 13 4.80 -5.33 -8.26
N GLU A 14 5.26 -4.20 -7.76
CA GLU A 14 5.25 -2.92 -8.44
C GLU A 14 6.66 -2.35 -8.50
N THR A 15 6.97 -1.63 -9.57
CA THR A 15 8.29 -1.02 -9.76
C THR A 15 8.52 0.16 -8.82
N SER A 16 7.45 0.83 -8.38
CA SER A 16 7.52 1.98 -7.47
C SER A 16 6.29 2.09 -6.56
N TYR A 17 6.36 3.01 -5.58
CA TYR A 17 5.22 3.36 -4.74
C TYR A 17 4.07 3.97 -5.57
N GLU A 18 4.39 4.79 -6.57
CA GLU A 18 3.41 5.41 -7.46
C GLU A 18 2.61 4.36 -8.24
N SER A 19 3.27 3.32 -8.77
CA SER A 19 2.59 2.19 -9.42
C SER A 19 1.64 1.46 -8.47
N CYS A 20 2.05 1.25 -7.20
CA CYS A 20 1.18 0.70 -6.16
C CYS A 20 -0.01 1.63 -5.85
N GLY A 21 0.22 2.94 -5.84
CA GLY A 21 -0.82 3.97 -5.69
C GLY A 21 -1.83 3.97 -6.84
N LEU A 22 -1.38 3.81 -8.09
CA LEU A 22 -2.25 3.69 -9.27
C LEU A 22 -3.14 2.45 -9.18
N LYS A 23 -2.60 1.30 -8.74
CA LYS A 23 -3.41 0.11 -8.46
C LYS A 23 -4.49 0.33 -7.41
N CYS A 24 -4.20 1.16 -6.41
CA CYS A 24 -5.20 1.59 -5.43
C CYS A 24 -6.27 2.50 -6.04
N ALA A 25 -5.91 3.35 -7.01
CA ALA A 25 -6.87 4.18 -7.73
C ALA A 25 -7.81 3.35 -8.62
N GLU A 26 -7.28 2.32 -9.29
CA GLU A 26 -8.05 1.36 -10.10
C GLU A 26 -9.01 0.49 -9.27
N ASN A 27 -8.68 0.24 -7.99
CA ASN A 27 -9.48 -0.58 -7.10
C ASN A 27 -10.42 0.27 -6.23
N ARG A 28 -11.72 0.25 -6.53
CA ARG A 28 -12.75 1.03 -5.80
C ARG A 28 -12.79 0.81 -4.29
N PHE A 29 -12.30 -0.33 -3.78
CA PHE A 29 -12.28 -0.62 -2.35
C PHE A 29 -10.98 -0.20 -1.67
N CYS A 30 -9.95 0.16 -2.42
CA CYS A 30 -8.69 0.60 -1.86
C CYS A 30 -8.80 2.03 -1.33
N VAL A 31 -8.24 2.28 -0.14
CA VAL A 31 -8.20 3.59 0.51
C VAL A 31 -6.78 3.96 0.98
N ALA A 32 -5.87 3.00 0.98
CA ALA A 32 -4.46 3.17 1.33
C ALA A 32 -3.63 1.98 0.80
N VAL A 33 -2.31 2.13 0.82
CA VAL A 33 -1.37 1.07 0.44
C VAL A 33 -0.35 0.79 1.54
N ASN A 34 0.08 -0.46 1.67
CA ASN A 34 1.34 -0.79 2.32
C ASN A 34 2.38 -1.02 1.20
N TYR A 35 3.51 -0.31 1.26
CA TYR A 35 4.58 -0.46 0.29
C TYR A 35 5.91 -0.81 0.98
N LYS A 36 6.68 -1.71 0.36
CA LYS A 36 8.01 -2.13 0.85
C LYS A 36 9.06 -1.83 -0.22
N LYS A 37 9.91 -0.83 0.02
CA LYS A 37 10.88 -0.35 -0.99
C LYS A 37 11.84 -1.44 -1.51
N LYS A 38 12.28 -2.36 -0.64
CA LYS A 38 13.08 -3.55 -0.99
C LYS A 38 12.40 -4.81 -0.48
N ALA A 39 11.62 -5.46 -1.34
CA ALA A 39 11.12 -6.82 -1.12
C ALA A 39 12.11 -7.85 -1.68
N ALA A 40 12.07 -9.09 -1.19
CA ALA A 40 12.82 -10.18 -1.80
C ALA A 40 12.27 -10.51 -3.20
N TRP A 41 13.08 -11.16 -4.03
CA TRP A 41 12.72 -11.53 -5.41
C TRP A 41 11.46 -12.40 -5.52
N ASN A 42 11.01 -13.03 -4.44
CA ASN A 42 9.83 -13.88 -4.36
C ASN A 42 8.67 -13.24 -3.57
N GLU A 43 8.82 -12.02 -3.06
CA GLU A 43 7.83 -11.34 -2.21
C GLU A 43 7.04 -10.28 -2.98
N SER A 44 5.81 -9.99 -2.54
CA SER A 44 5.10 -8.77 -2.93
C SER A 44 5.74 -7.55 -2.25
N ASN A 45 5.69 -6.41 -2.92
CA ASN A 45 6.15 -5.14 -2.36
C ASN A 45 5.04 -4.09 -2.31
N CYS A 46 3.84 -4.44 -2.78
CA CYS A 46 2.64 -3.61 -2.77
C CYS A 46 1.47 -4.42 -2.19
N GLN A 47 0.77 -3.85 -1.21
CA GLN A 47 -0.48 -4.37 -0.67
C GLN A 47 -1.52 -3.27 -0.67
N LEU A 48 -2.65 -3.50 -1.34
CA LEU A 48 -3.80 -2.60 -1.31
C LEU A 48 -4.63 -2.89 -0.05
N THR A 49 -5.15 -1.85 0.60
CA THR A 49 -6.03 -2.01 1.76
C THR A 49 -7.29 -1.18 1.65
N ASN A 50 -8.38 -1.71 2.22
CA ASN A 50 -9.65 -1.02 2.41
C ASN A 50 -9.77 -0.35 3.79
N SER A 51 -8.69 -0.30 4.57
CA SER A 51 -8.68 0.24 5.93
C SER A 51 -7.73 1.42 6.04
N THR A 52 -8.10 2.44 6.80
CA THR A 52 -7.23 3.54 7.24
C THR A 52 -6.84 3.42 8.71
N ALA A 53 -7.10 2.27 9.36
CA ALA A 53 -6.95 2.09 10.80
C ALA A 53 -5.49 2.12 11.31
N ARG A 54 -4.51 2.27 10.42
CA ARG A 54 -3.08 2.37 10.78
C ARG A 54 -2.61 3.82 10.74
N LYS A 55 -1.68 4.17 11.63
CA LYS A 55 -0.96 5.45 11.56
C LYS A 55 -0.14 5.49 10.27
N PHE A 56 -0.41 6.47 9.41
CA PHE A 56 0.37 6.72 8.20
C PHE A 56 1.77 7.18 8.59
N VAL A 57 2.80 6.63 7.94
CA VAL A 57 4.18 7.04 8.16
C VAL A 57 4.68 7.82 6.94
N ASN A 58 5.44 8.88 7.19
CA ASN A 58 6.02 9.69 6.13
C ASN A 58 7.20 8.91 5.51
N ILE A 59 7.19 8.73 4.19
CA ILE A 59 8.14 7.86 3.44
C ILE A 59 9.61 8.30 3.63
N SER A 60 9.86 9.53 4.07
CA SER A 60 11.19 10.12 4.16
C SER A 60 12.09 9.57 5.28
N SER A 61 11.59 8.78 6.23
CA SER A 61 12.36 8.38 7.42
C SER A 61 12.53 6.87 7.68
N GLU A 62 12.03 5.97 6.83
CA GLU A 62 11.98 4.53 7.17
C GLU A 62 12.88 3.60 6.34
N LYS A 63 13.39 2.59 7.03
CA LYS A 63 14.34 1.56 6.56
C LYS A 63 13.78 0.82 5.34
N GLU A 64 14.62 0.60 4.33
CA GLU A 64 14.25 0.09 3.01
C GLU A 64 13.45 -1.24 2.97
N ARG A 65 13.47 -2.04 4.05
CA ARG A 65 12.83 -3.36 4.11
C ARG A 65 11.58 -3.42 5.01
N VAL A 66 11.08 -2.29 5.50
CA VAL A 66 9.86 -2.24 6.32
C VAL A 66 8.65 -1.91 5.46
N TRP A 67 7.49 -2.46 5.80
CA TRP A 67 6.21 -2.08 5.20
C TRP A 67 5.82 -0.69 5.69
N THR A 68 5.73 0.27 4.78
CA THR A 68 5.31 1.64 5.07
C THR A 68 3.86 1.82 4.65
N PHE A 69 3.05 2.35 5.56
CA PHE A 69 1.63 2.59 5.32
C PHE A 69 1.40 4.00 4.80
N ILE A 70 0.86 4.09 3.59
CA ILE A 70 0.80 5.34 2.84
C ILE A 70 -0.64 5.61 2.41
N LYS A 71 -1.12 6.82 2.72
CA LYS A 71 -2.43 7.28 2.28
C LYS A 71 -2.34 7.65 0.80
N VAL A 72 -3.21 7.07 -0.02
CA VAL A 72 -3.35 7.48 -1.41
C VAL A 72 -4.48 8.51 -1.46
N ASN A 73 -4.16 9.75 -1.80
CA ASN A 73 -5.17 10.75 -2.12
C ASN A 73 -5.64 10.48 -3.56
N VAL A 74 -6.57 9.54 -3.72
CA VAL A 74 -7.24 9.31 -5.00
C VAL A 74 -8.42 10.26 -5.08
N ASP A 75 -8.36 11.24 -5.98
CA ASP A 75 -9.55 11.99 -6.37
C ASP A 75 -10.43 11.09 -7.24
N ARG A 76 -11.58 10.69 -6.69
CA ARG A 76 -12.56 9.83 -7.35
C ARG A 76 -13.79 10.60 -7.81
N SER A 77 -13.77 11.93 -7.77
CA SER A 77 -14.88 12.76 -8.24
C SER A 77 -15.12 12.67 -9.75
N GLN A 78 -14.20 12.03 -10.49
CA GLN A 78 -14.25 11.89 -11.94
C GLN A 78 -14.51 10.45 -12.44
N VAL A 79 -14.92 9.52 -11.56
CA VAL A 79 -15.26 8.13 -11.92
C VAL A 79 -16.73 7.83 -11.67
#